data_AF-A0A0F2NI91-F1
#
_entry.id   AF-A0A0F2NI91-F1
#
_cell.length_a   1.000
_cell.length_b   1.000
_cell.length_c   1.000
_cell.angle_alpha   90.00
_cell.angle_beta   90.00
_cell.angle_gamma   90.00
#
_symmetry.space_group_name_H-M   'P 1'
#
loop_
_entity.id
_entity.type
_entity.pdbx_description
1 polymer ?
#
loop_
_entity_poly.entity_id
_entity_poly.type
_entity_poly.pdbx_seq_one_letter_code
_entity_poly.pdbx_strand_id
1 'polypeptide(L)' 'MNIQKNIRDIANAMYDHRFVKISLTDGRTVMGRISDISNISFSIGLNPRNRSRFRIDLIESVQLH' A
#
# COMPACT_ATOMS: atom_id res chain seq x y z
N MET A 1 -12.09 6.58 -8.45
CA MET A 1 -10.75 6.18 -7.94
C MET A 1 -9.79 6.02 -9.09
N ASN A 2 -8.57 6.55 -8.98
CA ASN A 2 -7.55 6.44 -10.03
C ASN A 2 -6.54 5.34 -9.68
N ILE A 3 -6.85 4.10 -10.06
CA ILE A 3 -6.06 2.91 -9.74
C ILE A 3 -4.60 3.05 -10.23
N GLN A 4 -4.37 3.63 -11.41
CA GLN A 4 -3.02 3.85 -11.94
C GLN A 4 -2.18 4.77 -11.05
N LYS A 5 -2.80 5.83 -10.50
CA LYS A 5 -2.13 6.70 -9.52
C LYS A 5 -1.75 5.92 -8.25
N ASN A 6 -2.68 5.12 -7.71
CA ASN A 6 -2.43 4.35 -6.50
C ASN A 6 -1.31 3.32 -6.68
N ILE A 7 -1.25 2.63 -7.83
CA ILE A 7 -0.15 1.71 -8.16
C ILE A 7 1.18 2.46 -8.15
N ARG A 8 1.25 3.63 -8.78
CA ARG A 8 2.47 4.46 -8.82
C ARG A 8 2.90 4.91 -7.42
N ASP A 9 1.97 5.37 -6.59
CA ASP A 9 2.27 5.87 -5.24
C ASP A 9 2.83 4.74 -4.35
N ILE A 10 2.26 3.54 -4.42
CA ILE A 10 2.73 2.35 -3.67
C ILE A 10 4.08 1.86 -4.20
N ALA A 11 4.26 1.84 -5.53
CA ALA A 11 5.52 1.42 -6.14
C ALA A 11 6.66 2.37 -5.74
N ASN A 12 6.42 3.68 -5.75
CA ASN A 12 7.38 4.67 -5.27
C ASN A 12 7.69 4.47 -3.77
N ALA A 13 6.65 4.24 -2.95
CA ALA A 13 6.85 3.97 -1.53
C ALA A 13 7.70 2.72 -1.26
N MET A 14 7.50 1.66 -2.06
CA MET A 14 8.27 0.42 -1.98
C MET A 14 9.73 0.64 -2.35
N TYR A 15 9.98 1.32 -3.48
CA TYR A 15 11.33 1.61 -3.98
C TYR A 15 12.12 2.49 -3.01
N ASP A 16 11.47 3.51 -2.45
CA ASP A 16 12.09 4.43 -1.48
C ASP A 16 12.19 3.85 -0.06
N HIS A 17 11.72 2.62 0.16
CA HIS A 17 11.59 1.99 1.49
C HIS A 17 10.85 2.86 2.53
N ARG A 18 9.92 3.69 2.06
CA ARG A 18 9.19 4.66 2.90
C ARG A 18 8.06 4.00 3.66
N PHE A 19 7.77 4.61 4.81
CA PHE A 19 6.62 4.23 5.61
C PHE A 19 5.38 4.90 5.02
N VAL A 20 4.30 4.14 4.89
CA VAL A 20 3.05 4.64 4.29
C VAL A 20 1.86 4.36 5.15
N LYS A 21 0.87 5.22 5.01
CA LYS A 21 -0.49 5.05 5.52
C LYS A 21 -1.42 4.90 4.32
N ILE A 22 -2.18 3.81 4.28
CA ILE A 22 -3.12 3.51 3.20
C ILE A 22 -4.52 3.40 3.81
N SER A 23 -5.44 4.23 3.32
CA SER A 23 -6.86 4.14 3.64
C SER A 23 -7.55 3.23 2.63
N LEU A 24 -8.35 2.29 3.11
CA LEU A 24 -9.10 1.34 2.31
C LEU A 24 -10.58 1.74 2.24
N THR A 25 -11.25 1.33 1.17
CA THR A 25 -12.68 1.62 0.94
C THR A 25 -13.63 1.05 2.00
N ASP A 26 -13.17 0.09 2.79
CA ASP A 26 -13.92 -0.47 3.92
C ASP A 26 -13.73 0.30 5.24
N GLY A 27 -13.08 1.46 5.19
CA GLY A 27 -12.81 2.33 6.33
C GLY A 27 -11.59 1.92 7.15
N ARG A 28 -10.92 0.80 6.83
CA ARG A 28 -9.67 0.41 7.51
C ARG A 28 -8.52 1.30 7.05
N THR A 29 -7.60 1.54 7.98
CA THR A 29 -6.31 2.15 7.69
C THR A 29 -5.22 1.15 7.99
N VAL A 30 -4.27 0.99 7.06
CA VAL A 30 -3.09 0.15 7.25
C VAL A 30 -1.83 0.98 7.13
N MET A 31 -0.87 0.71 8.01
CA MET A 31 0.38 1.45 8.08
C MET A 31 1.57 0.48 8.08
N GLY A 32 2.64 0.84 7.38
CA GLY A 32 3.83 0.01 7.28
C GLY A 32 4.68 0.32 6.07
N ARG A 33 5.62 -0.57 5.79
CA ARG A 33 6.42 -0.58 4.56
C ARG A 33 5.83 -1.54 3.56
N ILE A 34 5.84 -1.15 2.30
CA ILE A 34 5.49 -2.03 1.19
C ILE A 34 6.67 -2.95 0.92
N SER A 35 6.37 -4.23 0.74
CA SER A 35 7.40 -5.27 0.54
C SER A 35 7.23 -6.07 -0.74
N ASP A 36 6.05 -5.98 -1.37
CA ASP A 36 5.72 -6.67 -2.62
C ASP A 36 4.54 -5.93 -3.27
N ILE A 37 4.57 -5.82 -4.59
CA ILE A 37 3.50 -5.21 -5.40
C ILE A 37 3.33 -6.02 -6.70
N SER A 38 2.08 -6.19 -7.09
CA SER A 38 1.64 -6.77 -8.35
C SER A 38 0.61 -5.85 -9.01
N ASN A 39 0.12 -6.23 -10.18
CA ASN A 39 -0.91 -5.44 -10.89
C ASN A 39 -2.25 -5.33 -10.13
N ILE A 40 -2.52 -6.23 -9.17
CA ILE A 40 -3.82 -6.31 -8.48
C ILE A 40 -3.73 -6.21 -6.96
N SER A 41 -2.55 -6.44 -6.37
CA SER A 41 -2.37 -6.54 -4.92
C SER A 41 -1.02 -6.03 -4.46
N PHE A 42 -0.94 -5.67 -3.18
CA PHE A 42 0.29 -5.25 -2.50
C PHE A 42 0.37 -5.88 -1.11
N SER A 43 1.59 -6.01 -0.58
CA SER A 43 1.86 -6.52 0.76
C SER A 43 2.51 -5.45 1.64
N ILE A 44 1.87 -5.10 2.75
CA ILE A 44 2.32 -4.07 3.71
C ILE A 44 2.51 -4.66 5.11
N GLY A 45 3.52 -4.18 5.83
CA GLY A 45 3.74 -4.57 7.22
C GLY A 45 4.80 -3.73 7.92
N LEU A 46 4.86 -3.81 9.25
CA LEU A 46 5.91 -3.15 10.03
C LEU A 46 7.26 -3.84 9.86
N ASN A 47 7.24 -5.17 9.69
CA ASN A 47 8.42 -6.02 9.56
C ASN A 47 8.13 -7.18 8.59
N PRO A 48 9.17 -7.82 8.01
CA PRO A 48 9.01 -8.92 7.06
C PRO A 48 8.19 -10.12 7.56
N ARG A 49 8.04 -10.28 8.88
CA ARG A 49 7.30 -11.37 9.52
C ARG A 49 5.81 -11.08 9.75
N ASN A 50 5.39 -9.81 9.69
CA ASN A 50 4.00 -9.41 9.95
C ASN A 50 3.50 -8.57 8.78
N ARG A 51 3.18 -9.25 7.67
CA ARG A 51 2.74 -8.63 6.43
C ARG A 51 1.33 -9.08 6.10
N SER A 52 0.50 -8.13 5.72
CA SER A 52 -0.86 -8.36 5.24
C SER A 52 -0.94 -7.97 3.77
N ARG A 53 -1.61 -8.80 2.98
CA ARG A 53 -1.83 -8.56 1.55
C ARG A 53 -3.22 -7.95 1.34
N PHE A 54 -3.27 -6.90 0.53
CA PHE A 54 -4.49 -6.18 0.18
C PHE A 54 -4.60 -6.00 -1.32
N ARG A 55 -5.83 -5.86 -1.82
CA ARG A 55 -6.06 -5.53 -3.23
C ARG A 55 -5.93 -4.03 -3.48
N ILE A 56 -5.42 -3.66 -4.64
CA ILE A 56 -5.15 -2.26 -5.00
C ILE A 56 -6.43 -1.50 -5.33
N ASP A 57 -7.44 -2.19 -5.85
CA ASP A 57 -8.77 -1.63 -6.14
C ASP A 57 -9.55 -1.23 -4.88
N LEU A 58 -9.10 -1.68 -3.69
CA LEU A 58 -9.67 -1.28 -2.41
C LEU A 58 -8.99 -0.03 -1.82
N ILE A 59 -8.02 0.57 -2.50
CA ILE A 59 -7.28 1.72 -1.97
C ILE A 59 -8.03 2.99 -2.26
N GLU A 60 -8.47 3.67 -1.21
CA GLU A 60 -9.06 4.98 -1.31
C GLU A 60 -7.97 6.06 -1.44
N SER A 61 -6.95 6.02 -0.59
CA SER A 61 -5.84 6.97 -0.62
C SER A 61 -4.52 6.39 -0.07
N VAL A 62 -3.41 6.96 -0.52
CA VAL A 62 -2.05 6.64 -0.06
C VAL A 62 -1.40 7.92 0.44
N GLN A 63 -0.88 7.90 1.67
CA GLN A 63 -0.13 8.99 2.29
C GLN A 63 1.28 8.51 2.62
N LEU A 64 2.27 9.24 2.10
CA LEU A 64 3.69 9.00 2.36
C LEU A 64 4.06 9.73 3.65
N HIS A 65 4.78 9.05 4.55
CA HIS A 65 5.43 9.68 5.71
C HIS A 65 6.94 9.77 5.48
#